data_AF-A0A919F7G0-F1
#
_entry.id   AF-A0A919F7G0-F1
#
_cell.length_a   1.000
_cell.length_b   1.000
_cell.length_c   1.000
_cell.angle_alpha   90.00
_cell.angle_beta   90.00
_cell.angle_gamma   90.00
#
_symmetry.space_group_name_H-M   'P 1'
#
loop_
_entity.id
_entity.type
_entity.pdbx_description
1 polymer ?
#
loop_
_entity_poly.entity_id
_entity_poly.type
_entity_poly.pdbx_seq_one_letter_code
_entity_poly.pdbx_strand_id
1 'polypeptide(L)'
;MKEADKLAELIALRAKRKLGPRAGMRLVGRENLHRELPGAPKPEPRPERLMDDITRESHLRMIRSLVRAYRGFDFGLLVDQATIGKTGLDGLTDNEVIQLHRDLARARECLQEGTSFEEAGLLRPMA
;
A
#
# COMPACT_ATOMS: atom_id res chain seq x y z
N MET A 1 20.09 45.82 -34.95
CA MET A 1 20.28 44.41 -35.39
C MET A 1 21.26 43.64 -34.50
N LYS A 2 21.20 43.71 -33.16
CA LYS A 2 22.17 43.01 -32.27
C LYS A 2 21.55 42.27 -31.08
N GLU A 3 20.23 42.31 -30.92
CA GLU A 3 19.52 41.68 -29.78
C GLU A 3 18.98 40.29 -30.14
N ALA A 4 18.50 40.09 -31.37
CA ALA A 4 18.02 38.78 -31.84
C ALA A 4 19.16 37.73 -31.83
N ASP A 5 20.37 38.12 -32.21
CA ASP A 5 21.53 37.22 -32.23
C ASP A 5 21.96 36.80 -30.82
N LYS A 6 21.90 37.71 -29.85
CA LYS A 6 22.21 37.40 -28.44
C LYS A 6 21.20 36.44 -27.83
N LEU A 7 19.92 36.55 -28.21
CA LEU A 7 18.89 35.64 -27.75
C LEU A 7 19.09 34.24 -28.37
N ALA A 8 19.42 34.17 -29.65
CA ALA A 8 19.74 32.90 -30.32
C ALA A 8 20.96 32.21 -29.69
N GLU A 9 21.99 32.99 -29.35
CA GLU A 9 23.20 32.49 -28.70
C GLU A 9 22.92 31.97 -27.28
N LEU A 10 22.09 32.68 -26.50
CA LEU A 10 21.65 32.24 -25.17
C LEU A 10 20.80 30.97 -25.21
N ILE A 11 19.94 30.82 -26.23
CA ILE A 11 19.14 29.60 -26.43
C ILE A 11 20.05 28.42 -26.80
N ALA A 12 21.04 28.63 -27.67
CA ALA A 12 22.00 27.61 -28.05
C ALA A 12 22.88 27.15 -26.87
N LEU A 13 23.31 28.08 -26.00
CA LEU A 13 24.06 27.77 -24.78
C LEU A 13 23.22 26.98 -23.77
N ARG A 14 21.91 27.25 -23.68
CA ARG A 14 21.00 26.52 -22.80
C ARG A 14 20.70 25.11 -23.30
N ALA A 15 20.60 24.91 -24.61
CA ALA A 15 20.41 23.59 -25.22
C ALA A 15 21.62 22.67 -24.98
N LYS A 16 22.85 23.19 -25.10
CA LYS A 16 24.09 22.43 -24.83
C LYS A 16 24.21 21.96 -23.37
N ARG A 17 23.75 22.74 -22.39
CA ARG A 17 23.74 22.35 -20.97
C ARG A 17 22.66 21.31 -20.61
N LYS A 18 21.55 21.26 -21.37
CA LYS A 18 20.41 20.37 -21.08
C LYS A 18 20.58 18.96 -21.66
N LEU A 19 21.54 18.78 -22.57
CA LEU A 19 21.90 17.49 -23.15
C LEU A 19 23.09 16.91 -22.38
N GLY A 20 22.83 16.40 -21.17
CA GLY A 20 23.68 15.37 -20.58
C GLY A 20 23.74 14.14 -21.52
N PRO A 21 24.66 13.19 -21.29
CA PRO A 21 24.81 12.01 -22.15
C PRO A 21 23.44 11.36 -22.33
N ARG A 22 22.96 11.34 -23.59
CA ARG A 22 21.68 10.73 -23.92
C ARG A 22 21.78 9.26 -23.53
N ALA A 23 21.11 8.88 -22.45
CA ALA A 23 20.87 7.48 -22.14
C ALA A 23 20.19 6.88 -23.37
N GLY A 24 20.92 6.04 -24.11
CA GLY A 24 20.39 5.35 -25.27
C GLY A 24 19.21 4.51 -24.81
N MET A 25 17.99 4.91 -25.16
CA MET A 25 16.81 4.09 -24.91
C MET A 25 16.92 2.85 -25.80
N ARG A 26 17.32 1.74 -25.18
CA ARG A 26 17.29 0.43 -25.82
C ARG A 26 15.83 -0.03 -25.84
N LEU A 27 15.27 -0.24 -27.03
CA LEU A 27 14.00 -0.95 -27.19
C LEU A 27 14.18 -2.37 -26.63
N VAL A 28 13.56 -2.63 -25.49
CA VAL A 28 13.48 -3.97 -24.89
C VAL A 28 12.20 -4.61 -25.42
N GLY A 29 12.32 -5.67 -26.21
CA GLY A 29 11.17 -6.45 -26.71
C GLY A 29 10.27 -6.90 -25.56
N ARG A 30 8.97 -7.07 -25.82
CA ARG A 30 7.97 -7.40 -24.78
C ARG A 30 8.32 -8.71 -24.05
N GLU A 31 9.02 -9.62 -24.72
CA GLU A 31 9.56 -10.86 -24.15
C GLU A 31 10.68 -10.66 -23.11
N ASN A 32 11.26 -9.47 -22.97
CA ASN A 32 12.37 -9.18 -22.05
C ASN A 32 11.96 -8.30 -20.85
N LEU A 33 10.67 -7.97 -20.69
CA LEU A 33 10.15 -7.15 -19.58
C LEU A 33 10.38 -7.76 -18.19
N HIS A 34 10.53 -9.08 -18.09
CA HIS A 34 10.73 -9.81 -16.84
C HIS A 34 12.14 -10.40 -16.68
N ARG A 35 13.08 -10.09 -17.58
CA ARG A 35 14.46 -10.56 -17.41
C ARG A 35 15.12 -9.69 -16.34
N GLU A 36 15.16 -10.20 -15.11
CA GLU A 36 15.89 -9.57 -14.02
C GLU A 36 17.34 -9.33 -14.45
N LEU A 37 17.77 -8.06 -14.39
CA LEU A 37 19.16 -7.68 -14.63
C LEU A 37 20.02 -8.25 -13.48
N PRO A 38 21.00 -9.13 -13.77
CA PRO A 38 21.86 -9.66 -12.73
C PRO A 38 22.67 -8.52 -12.10
N GLY A 39 22.49 -8.33 -10.78
CA GLY A 39 23.25 -7.33 -10.00
C GLY A 39 22.60 -5.95 -9.84
N ALA A 40 21.33 -5.76 -10.24
CA ALA A 40 20.61 -4.57 -9.82
C ALA A 40 20.51 -4.54 -8.27
N PRO A 41 20.91 -3.46 -7.60
CA PRO A 41 20.67 -3.33 -6.16
C PRO A 41 19.17 -3.47 -5.94
N LYS A 42 18.75 -4.44 -5.11
CA LYS A 42 17.36 -4.56 -4.69
C LYS A 42 16.94 -3.17 -4.20
N PRO A 43 15.85 -2.58 -4.72
CA PRO A 43 15.42 -1.27 -4.26
C PRO A 43 15.33 -1.35 -2.73
N GLU A 44 16.13 -0.55 -2.05
CA GLU A 44 16.05 -0.44 -0.60
C GLU A 44 14.58 -0.17 -0.27
N PRO A 45 14.00 -0.86 0.72
CA PRO A 45 12.61 -0.63 1.08
C PRO A 45 12.48 0.87 1.39
N ARG A 46 11.76 1.58 0.52
CA ARG A 46 11.38 2.96 0.83
C ARG A 46 10.71 2.90 2.19
N PRO A 47 11.06 3.79 3.13
CA PRO A 47 10.41 3.79 4.44
C PRO A 47 8.92 3.79 4.17
N GLU A 48 8.25 2.69 4.51
CA GLU A 48 6.80 2.58 4.44
C GLU A 48 6.30 3.79 5.19
N ARG A 49 5.43 4.58 4.55
CA ARG A 49 4.82 5.70 5.27
C ARG A 49 3.94 5.07 6.34
N LEU A 50 4.53 4.91 7.53
CA LEU A 50 3.88 4.48 8.74
C LEU A 50 2.69 5.43 8.96
N MET A 51 1.55 4.84 9.28
CA MET A 51 0.35 5.58 9.64
C MET A 51 0.71 6.47 10.84
N ASP A 52 0.30 7.74 10.83
CA ASP A 52 0.53 8.60 11.99
C ASP A 52 -0.31 8.11 13.19
N ASP A 53 0.13 8.46 14.39
CA ASP A 53 -0.49 7.97 15.64
C ASP A 53 -1.98 8.33 15.75
N ILE A 54 -2.40 9.47 15.21
CA ILE A 54 -3.79 9.92 15.26
C ILE A 54 -4.64 9.04 14.33
N THR A 55 -4.16 8.81 13.11
CA THR A 55 -4.83 7.92 12.17
C THR A 55 -4.88 6.50 12.74
N ARG A 56 -3.80 6.03 13.37
CA ARG A 56 -3.75 4.70 14.01
C ARG A 56 -4.79 4.56 15.11
N GLU A 57 -4.83 5.49 16.06
CA GLU A 57 -5.80 5.43 17.15
C GLU A 57 -7.25 5.56 16.64
N SER A 58 -7.48 6.35 15.59
CA SER A 58 -8.78 6.44 14.92
C SER A 58 -9.24 5.07 14.37
N HIS A 59 -8.34 4.35 13.68
CA HIS A 59 -8.61 2.99 13.20
C HIS A 59 -8.91 2.03 14.36
N LEU A 60 -8.09 2.04 15.42
CA LEU A 60 -8.30 1.16 16.58
C LEU A 60 -9.62 1.45 17.28
N ARG A 61 -9.99 2.73 17.45
CA ARG A 61 -11.30 3.12 18.00
C ARG A 61 -12.44 2.58 17.12
N MET A 62 -12.32 2.65 15.81
CA MET A 62 -13.35 2.12 14.89
C MET A 62 -13.47 0.60 14.99
N ILE A 63 -12.35 -0.12 15.00
CA ILE A 63 -12.31 -1.57 15.20
C ILE A 63 -13.03 -1.97 16.49
N ARG A 64 -12.66 -1.34 17.63
CA ARG A 64 -13.30 -1.60 18.93
C ARG A 64 -14.81 -1.31 18.90
N SER A 65 -15.22 -0.25 18.21
CA SER A 65 -16.63 0.12 18.04
C SER A 65 -17.41 -0.92 17.25
N LEU A 66 -16.87 -1.39 16.12
CA LEU A 66 -17.48 -2.42 15.28
C LEU A 66 -17.65 -3.73 16.04
N VAL A 67 -16.59 -4.20 16.69
CA VAL A 67 -16.64 -5.45 17.47
C VAL A 67 -17.69 -5.38 18.58
N ARG A 68 -17.82 -4.22 19.24
CA ARG A 68 -18.85 -4.00 20.25
C ARG A 68 -20.27 -3.98 19.66
N ALA A 69 -20.46 -3.32 18.52
CA ALA A 69 -21.76 -3.22 17.87
C ALA A 69 -22.26 -4.58 17.36
N TYR A 70 -21.35 -5.46 16.96
CA TYR A 70 -21.64 -6.77 16.39
C TYR A 70 -21.28 -7.94 17.32
N ARG A 71 -21.33 -7.73 18.66
CA ARG A 71 -20.93 -8.73 19.68
C ARG A 71 -21.66 -10.09 19.60
N GLY A 72 -22.79 -10.16 18.91
CA GLY A 72 -23.54 -11.41 18.66
C GLY A 72 -23.16 -12.14 17.37
N PHE A 73 -22.15 -11.66 16.64
CA PHE A 73 -21.66 -12.23 15.39
C PHE A 73 -20.15 -12.49 15.49
N ASP A 74 -19.58 -13.16 14.50
CA ASP A 74 -18.18 -13.63 14.48
C ASP A 74 -17.13 -12.52 14.27
N PHE A 75 -17.49 -11.26 14.52
CA PHE A 75 -16.55 -10.12 14.48
C PHE A 75 -15.42 -10.26 15.50
N GLY A 76 -15.71 -10.87 16.66
CA GLY A 76 -14.69 -11.18 17.66
C GLY A 76 -13.63 -12.14 17.12
N LEU A 77 -14.05 -13.18 16.39
CA LEU A 77 -13.14 -14.17 15.81
C LEU A 77 -12.20 -13.57 14.76
N LEU A 78 -12.64 -12.56 14.00
CA LEU A 78 -11.77 -11.82 13.08
C LEU A 78 -10.64 -11.10 13.82
N VAL A 79 -10.95 -10.49 14.97
CA VAL A 79 -9.93 -9.84 15.82
C VAL A 79 -9.01 -10.87 16.44
N ASP A 80 -9.55 -11.96 16.97
CA ASP A 80 -8.77 -13.04 17.56
C ASP A 80 -7.78 -13.58 16.52
N GLN A 81 -8.23 -13.87 15.29
CA GLN A 81 -7.38 -14.33 14.19
C GLN A 81 -6.31 -13.32 13.77
N ALA A 82 -6.61 -12.02 13.78
CA ALA A 82 -5.63 -10.98 13.45
C ALA A 82 -4.57 -10.80 14.55
N THR A 83 -4.92 -11.14 15.80
CA THR A 83 -4.10 -10.91 16.99
C THR A 83 -3.41 -12.17 17.53
N ILE A 84 -3.55 -13.32 16.87
CA ILE A 84 -2.81 -14.55 17.21
C ILE A 84 -1.31 -14.24 17.32
N GLY A 85 -0.71 -14.59 18.46
CA GLY A 85 0.72 -14.36 18.73
C GLY A 85 1.10 -12.92 19.07
N LYS A 86 0.13 -12.02 19.29
CA LYS A 86 0.34 -10.60 19.60
C LYS A 86 -0.28 -10.24 20.94
N THR A 87 0.11 -9.09 21.49
CA THR A 87 -0.43 -8.55 22.76
C THR A 87 -1.83 -7.92 22.60
N GLY A 88 -2.63 -8.41 21.63
CA GLY A 88 -3.89 -7.81 21.21
C GLY A 88 -3.73 -6.80 20.08
N LEU A 89 -4.72 -5.89 19.96
CA LEU A 89 -4.78 -4.90 18.87
C LEU A 89 -3.57 -3.97 18.82
N ASP A 90 -2.98 -3.64 19.97
CA ASP A 90 -1.84 -2.73 20.04
C ASP A 90 -0.57 -3.34 19.42
N GLY A 91 -0.47 -4.67 19.40
CA GLY A 91 0.62 -5.39 18.76
C GLY A 91 0.50 -5.54 17.24
N LEU A 92 -0.58 -5.03 16.62
CA LEU A 92 -0.74 -5.01 15.17
C LEU A 92 0.13 -3.93 14.54
N THR A 93 0.79 -4.28 13.44
CA THR A 93 1.43 -3.30 12.54
C THR A 93 0.37 -2.46 11.83
N ASP A 94 0.73 -1.30 11.28
CA ASP A 94 -0.22 -0.42 10.59
C ASP A 94 -0.95 -1.11 9.44
N ASN A 95 -0.23 -1.92 8.65
CA ASN A 95 -0.81 -2.69 7.56
C ASN A 95 -1.85 -3.70 8.07
N GLU A 96 -1.59 -4.33 9.21
CA GLU A 96 -2.52 -5.29 9.82
C GLU A 96 -3.73 -4.59 10.44
N VAL A 97 -3.56 -3.41 11.02
CA VAL A 97 -4.68 -2.56 11.49
C VAL A 97 -5.59 -2.16 10.33
N ILE A 98 -4.99 -1.74 9.20
CA ILE A 98 -5.74 -1.39 7.98
C ILE A 98 -6.47 -2.61 7.44
N GLN A 99 -5.79 -3.77 7.37
CA GLN A 99 -6.38 -5.00 6.87
C GLN A 99 -7.55 -5.45 7.74
N LEU A 100 -7.38 -5.50 9.06
CA LEU A 100 -8.44 -5.85 10.00
C LEU A 100 -9.64 -4.91 9.88
N HIS A 101 -9.41 -3.60 9.74
CA HIS A 101 -10.52 -2.64 9.54
C HIS A 101 -11.29 -2.95 8.24
N ARG A 102 -10.58 -3.28 7.14
CA ARG A 102 -11.23 -3.67 5.87
C ARG A 102 -12.00 -4.98 6.01
N ASP A 103 -11.45 -5.97 6.70
CA ASP A 103 -12.10 -7.26 6.93
C ASP A 103 -13.39 -7.08 7.73
N LEU A 104 -13.39 -6.22 8.76
CA LEU A 104 -14.61 -5.90 9.53
C LEU A 104 -15.63 -5.11 8.70
N ALA A 105 -15.20 -4.26 7.77
CA ALA A 105 -16.12 -3.59 6.84
C ALA A 105 -16.78 -4.61 5.90
N ARG A 106 -16.00 -5.52 5.32
CA ARG A 106 -16.49 -6.61 4.46
C ARG A 106 -17.39 -7.58 5.22
N ALA A 107 -17.10 -7.87 6.49
CA ALA A 107 -17.95 -8.68 7.36
C ALA A 107 -19.37 -8.09 7.50
N ARG A 108 -19.50 -6.75 7.51
CA ARG A 108 -20.83 -6.09 7.53
C ARG A 108 -21.60 -6.32 6.24
N GLU A 109 -20.91 -6.31 5.10
CA GLU A 109 -21.50 -6.61 3.79
C GLU A 109 -21.97 -8.07 3.75
N CYS A 110 -21.16 -9.01 4.26
CA CYS A 110 -21.55 -10.43 4.35
C CYS A 110 -22.84 -10.64 5.17
N LEU A 111 -23.02 -9.92 6.29
CA LEU A 111 -24.25 -9.98 7.07
C LEU A 111 -25.48 -9.49 6.29
N GLN A 112 -25.32 -8.51 5.39
CA GLN A 112 -26.40 -8.00 4.55
C GLN A 112 -26.75 -8.99 3.43
N GLU A 113 -25.74 -9.66 2.89
CA GLU A 113 -25.87 -10.64 1.81
C GLU A 113 -26.26 -12.04 2.31
N GLY A 114 -26.23 -12.27 3.63
CA GLY A 114 -26.51 -13.58 4.23
C GLY A 114 -25.43 -14.62 3.97
N THR A 115 -24.21 -14.19 3.65
CA THR A 115 -23.05 -15.05 3.41
C THR A 115 -22.24 -15.24 4.70
N SER A 116 -21.78 -16.45 5.00
CA SER A 116 -20.95 -16.69 6.19
C SER A 116 -19.54 -16.10 6.02
N PHE A 117 -18.82 -15.90 7.13
CA PHE A 117 -17.48 -15.33 7.07
C PHE A 117 -16.45 -16.34 6.52
N GLU A 118 -16.68 -17.64 6.69
CA GLU A 118 -15.89 -18.70 6.07
C GLU A 118 -16.05 -18.71 4.56
N GLU A 119 -17.29 -18.62 4.05
CA GLU A 119 -17.57 -18.58 2.61
C GLU A 119 -17.00 -17.32 1.96
N ALA A 120 -17.03 -16.18 2.68
CA ALA A 120 -16.41 -14.94 2.24
C ALA A 120 -14.86 -14.98 2.27
N GLY A 121 -14.27 -16.02 2.89
CA GLY A 121 -12.82 -16.12 3.09
C GLY A 121 -12.28 -15.09 4.09
N LEU A 122 -13.13 -14.58 4.98
CA LEU A 122 -12.75 -13.68 6.07
C LEU A 122 -12.19 -14.46 7.27
N LEU A 123 -12.83 -15.59 7.61
CA LEU A 123 -12.33 -16.50 8.63
C LEU A 123 -11.51 -17.62 7.99
N ARG A 124 -10.33 -17.85 8.54
CA ARG A 124 -9.51 -19.02 8.19
C ARG A 124 -10.02 -20.25 8.94
N PRO A 125 -10.10 -21.43 8.32
CA PRO A 125 -10.39 -22.66 9.03
C PRO A 125 -9.27 -22.92 10.05
N MET A 126 -9.63 -23.19 11.30
CA MET A 126 -8.66 -23.62 12.31
C MET A 126 -8.39 -25.10 12.08
N ALA A 127 -7.13 -25.44 11.79
CA ALA A 127 -6.65 -26.81 11.62
C ALA A 127 -6.24 -27.42 12.97
#